data_AF-A0A1G0E1D5-F1
#
_entry.id   AF-A0A1G0E1D5-F1
#
_cell.length_a   1.000
_cell.length_b   1.000
_cell.length_c   1.000
_cell.angle_alpha   90.00
_cell.angle_beta   90.00
_cell.angle_gamma   90.00
#
_symmetry.space_group_name_H-M   'P 1'
#
loop_
_entity.id
_entity.type
_entity.pdbx_description
1 polymer ?
#
loop_
_entity_poly.entity_id
_entity_poly.type
_entity_poly.pdbx_seq_one_letter_code
_entity_poly.pdbx_strand_id
1 'polypeptide(L)'
;MASKANELFKSSELEEKRRIISILFPNLQMDAEKLVFSLRKPFDLFINLGERLNWLPVIDYFRTKSFQEIGMKTIESFLKSA
;
A
#
# COMPACT_ATOMS: atom_id res chain seq x y z
N MET A 1 5.12 14.75 3.33
CA MET A 1 4.51 14.15 4.55
C MET A 1 5.25 12.90 5.01
N ALA A 2 5.59 11.95 4.12
CA ALA A 2 6.36 10.76 4.50
C ALA A 2 7.83 11.02 4.92
N SER A 3 8.43 12.13 4.50
CA SER A 3 9.84 12.47 4.80
C SER A 3 10.16 12.57 6.30
N LYS A 4 9.17 12.90 7.14
CA LYS A 4 9.32 12.99 8.60
C LYS A 4 8.72 11.80 9.35
N ALA A 5 8.22 10.78 8.64
CA ALA A 5 7.51 9.66 9.27
C ALA A 5 8.37 8.94 10.32
N ASN A 6 9.67 8.78 10.03
CA ASN A 6 10.63 8.18 10.95
C ASN A 6 10.81 9.00 12.24
N GLU A 7 10.95 10.32 12.11
CA GLU A 7 11.11 11.23 13.25
C GLU A 7 9.87 11.24 14.14
N LEU A 8 8.68 11.36 13.51
CA LEU A 8 7.39 11.34 14.19
C LEU A 8 7.14 10.02 14.92
N PHE A 9 7.46 8.89 14.28
CA PHE A 9 7.34 7.59 14.94
C PHE A 9 8.30 7.49 16.13
N LYS A 10 9.54 7.95 16.01
CA LYS A 10 10.51 7.91 17.12
C LYS A 10 10.07 8.77 18.31
N SER A 11 9.57 9.98 18.05
CA SER A 11 9.12 10.91 19.10
C SER A 11 7.75 10.57 19.70
N SER A 12 6.97 9.70 19.07
CA SER A 12 5.63 9.31 19.55
C SER A 12 5.65 8.55 20.87
N GLU A 13 4.54 8.64 21.61
CA GLU A 13 4.36 7.95 22.88
C GLU A 13 4.29 6.43 22.69
N LEU A 14 4.55 5.68 23.76
CA LEU A 14 4.56 4.22 23.71
C LEU A 14 3.22 3.63 23.26
N GLU A 15 2.10 4.22 23.72
CA GLU A 15 0.76 3.79 23.34
C GLU A 15 0.46 4.03 21.87
N GLU A 16 0.93 5.15 21.32
CA GLU A 16 0.80 5.44 19.88
C GLU A 16 1.58 4.44 19.05
N LYS A 17 2.82 4.11 19.45
CA LYS A 17 3.63 3.07 18.81
C LYS A 17 2.93 1.72 18.83
N ARG A 18 2.41 1.31 19.98
CA ARG A 18 1.64 0.05 20.13
C ARG A 18 0.41 0.03 19.24
N ARG A 19 -0.30 1.16 19.13
CA ARG A 19 -1.47 1.29 18.27
C ARG A 19 -1.12 1.19 16.78
N ILE A 20 -0.02 1.79 16.35
CA ILE A 20 0.46 1.66 14.97
C ILE A 20 0.79 0.19 14.66
N ILE A 21 1.51 -0.48 15.58
CA ILE A 21 1.85 -1.90 15.42
C ILE A 21 0.60 -2.78 15.37
N SER A 22 -0.39 -2.57 16.24
CA SER A 22 -1.62 -3.38 16.25
C SER A 22 -2.50 -3.16 15.02
N ILE A 23 -2.47 -1.97 14.42
CA ILE A 23 -3.16 -1.70 13.15
C ILE A 23 -2.51 -2.47 12.00
N LEU A 24 -1.18 -2.51 11.94
CA LEU A 24 -0.43 -3.13 10.85
C LEU A 24 -0.39 -4.67 10.97
N PHE A 25 -0.15 -5.17 12.18
CA PHE A 25 0.12 -6.58 12.46
C PHE A 25 -0.93 -7.16 13.43
N PRO A 26 -2.12 -7.54 12.94
CA PRO A 26 -3.22 -8.00 13.80
C PRO A 26 -2.91 -9.27 14.61
N ASN A 27 -1.94 -10.07 14.16
CA ASN A 27 -1.54 -11.34 14.77
C ASN A 27 -0.02 -11.43 14.98
N LEU A 28 0.62 -10.31 15.35
CA LEU A 28 2.04 -10.29 15.68
C LEU A 28 2.33 -11.18 16.89
N GLN A 29 3.02 -12.28 16.66
CA GLN A 29 3.36 -13.26 17.69
C GLN A 29 4.78 -13.76 17.50
N MET A 30 5.36 -14.25 18.60
CA MET A 30 6.70 -14.77 18.63
C MET A 30 6.61 -16.29 18.82
N ASP A 31 6.92 -17.06 17.77
CA ASP A 31 6.96 -18.51 17.79
C ASP A 31 8.41 -19.02 17.87
N ALA A 32 8.85 -19.38 19.08
CA ALA A 32 10.23 -19.75 19.43
C ALA A 32 11.27 -18.67 19.08
N GLU A 33 11.87 -18.73 17.88
CA GLU A 33 12.83 -17.74 17.33
C GLU A 33 12.29 -17.04 16.07
N LYS A 34 11.08 -17.38 15.60
CA LYS A 34 10.44 -16.83 14.40
C LYS A 34 9.33 -15.84 14.72
N LEU A 35 9.48 -14.62 14.23
CA LEU A 35 8.41 -13.63 14.26
C LEU A 35 7.33 -14.01 13.24
N VAL A 36 6.14 -14.37 13.73
CA VAL A 36 4.99 -14.75 12.90
C VAL A 36 4.00 -13.59 12.88
N PHE A 37 3.67 -13.13 11.67
CA PHE A 37 2.68 -12.08 11.49
C PHE A 37 2.05 -12.14 10.09
N SER A 38 0.86 -11.58 9.99
CA SER A 38 0.21 -11.17 8.75
C SER A 38 0.08 -9.66 8.73
N LEU A 39 0.12 -9.05 7.54
CA LEU A 39 -0.18 -7.64 7.39
C LEU A 39 -1.67 -7.44 7.15
N ARG A 40 -2.24 -6.44 7.81
CA ARG A 40 -3.62 -6.00 7.54
C ARG A 40 -3.72 -5.44 6.13
N LYS A 41 -4.71 -5.87 5.34
CA LYS A 41 -4.97 -5.29 4.02
C LYS A 41 -5.39 -3.81 4.15
N PRO A 42 -4.92 -2.89 3.28
CA PRO A 42 -4.09 -3.12 2.09
C PRO A 42 -2.57 -2.98 2.35
N PHE A 43 -2.13 -2.99 3.61
CA PHE A 43 -0.73 -2.75 3.95
C PHE A 43 0.20 -3.89 3.51
N ASP A 44 -0.34 -5.08 3.26
CA ASP A 44 0.34 -6.23 2.67
C ASP A 44 0.99 -5.92 1.31
N LEU A 45 0.39 -5.01 0.54
CA LEU A 45 0.92 -4.54 -0.75
C LEU A 45 2.27 -3.81 -0.62
N PHE A 46 2.60 -3.27 0.57
CA PHE A 46 3.84 -2.51 0.77
C PHE A 46 5.08 -3.39 0.95
N ILE A 47 4.95 -4.68 1.27
CA ILE A 47 6.12 -5.57 1.44
C ILE A 47 6.62 -6.11 0.09
N ASN A 48 5.71 -6.34 -0.86
CA ASN A 48 6.10 -6.84 -2.18
C ASN A 48 6.46 -5.70 -3.16
N LEU A 49 7.50 -4.94 -2.82
CA LEU A 49 7.95 -3.78 -3.61
C LEU A 49 8.53 -4.17 -4.98
N GLY A 50 8.86 -5.44 -5.22
CA GLY A 50 9.31 -5.93 -6.53
C GLY A 50 8.23 -5.78 -7.60
N GLU A 51 6.98 -6.02 -7.24
CA GLU A 51 5.82 -5.85 -8.12
C GLU A 51 5.32 -4.40 -8.19
N ARG A 52 5.94 -3.47 -7.44
CA ARG A 52 5.50 -2.06 -7.42
C ARG A 52 5.50 -1.44 -8.80
N LEU A 53 6.46 -1.78 -9.65
CA LEU A 53 6.54 -1.25 -11.01
C LEU A 53 5.35 -1.71 -11.88
N ASN A 54 4.69 -2.81 -11.52
CA ASN A 54 3.55 -3.34 -12.26
C ASN A 54 2.24 -2.67 -11.82
N TRP A 55 2.01 -2.52 -10.51
CA TRP A 55 0.74 -1.95 -10.02
C TRP A 55 0.76 -0.43 -9.85
N LEU A 56 1.90 0.18 -9.53
CA LEU A 56 1.98 1.61 -9.24
C LEU A 56 1.59 2.48 -10.44
N PRO A 57 2.05 2.21 -11.68
CA PRO A 57 1.60 2.99 -12.84
C PRO A 57 0.10 2.86 -13.10
N VAL A 58 -0.46 1.67 -12.88
CA VAL A 58 -1.90 1.41 -13.03
C VAL A 58 -2.69 2.22 -12.01
N ILE A 59 -2.31 2.15 -10.74
CA ILE A 59 -2.97 2.92 -9.68
C ILE A 59 -2.78 4.43 -9.88
N ASP A 60 -1.60 4.90 -10.27
CA ASP A 60 -1.35 6.32 -10.53
C ASP A 60 -2.16 6.82 -11.73
N TYR A 61 -2.34 6.00 -12.77
CA TYR A 61 -3.26 6.29 -13.87
C TYR A 61 -4.70 6.45 -13.37
N PHE A 62 -5.20 5.52 -12.56
CA PHE A 62 -6.55 5.61 -11.97
C PHE A 62 -6.71 6.77 -10.98
N ARG A 63 -5.67 7.16 -10.25
CA ARG A 63 -5.70 8.26 -9.28
C ARG A 63 -5.65 9.64 -9.93
N THR A 64 -4.96 9.75 -11.06
CA THR A 64 -4.76 11.03 -11.76
C THR A 64 -5.80 11.28 -12.84
N LYS A 65 -6.50 10.25 -13.30
CA LYS A 65 -7.52 10.36 -14.36
C LYS A 65 -8.91 10.09 -13.80
N SER A 66 -9.84 10.98 -14.16
CA SER A 66 -11.26 10.79 -13.83
C SER A 66 -11.78 9.53 -14.54
N PHE A 67 -12.69 8.78 -13.90
CA PHE A 67 -13.28 7.54 -14.47
C PHE A 67 -13.86 7.74 -15.88
N GLN A 68 -14.33 8.96 -16.18
CA GLN A 68 -14.87 9.36 -17.48
C GLN A 68 -13.79 9.38 -18.59
N GLU A 69 -12.57 9.82 -18.27
CA GLU A 69 -11.44 9.84 -19.22
C GLU A 69 -10.90 8.43 -19.52
N ILE A 70 -11.06 7.49 -18.58
CA ILE A 70 -10.57 6.12 -18.70
C ILE A 70 -11.48 5.31 -19.63
N GLY A 71 -12.79 5.40 -19.46
CA GLY A 71 -13.77 4.68 -20.26
C GLY A 71 -13.66 4.99 -21.77
N MET A 72 -13.44 6.26 -22.12
CA MET A 72 -13.30 6.69 -23.52
C MET A 72 -12.02 6.16 -24.17
N LYS A 73 -10.88 6.22 -23.47
CA LYS A 73 -9.59 5.75 -24.02
C LYS A 73 -9.55 4.23 -24.22
N THR A 74 -10.15 3.48 -23.32
CA THR A 74 -10.22 2.01 -23.46
C THR A 74 -11.04 1.63 -24.68
N ILE A 75 -12.22 2.21 -24.87
CA ILE A 75 -13.07 1.97 -26.05
C ILE A 75 -12.34 2.35 -27.35
N GLU A 76 -11.68 3.51 -27.40
CA GLU A 76 -10.92 3.92 -28.58
C GLU A 76 -9.73 2.99 -28.90
N SER A 77 -9.05 2.46 -27.88
CA SER A 77 -7.94 1.50 -28.08
C SER A 77 -8.42 0.16 -28.62
N PHE A 78 -9.59 -0.32 -28.19
CA PHE A 78 -10.21 -1.53 -28.70
C PHE A 78 -10.73 -1.36 -30.13
N LEU A 79 -11.28 -0.18 -30.46
CA LEU A 79 -11.79 0.13 -31.80
C LEU A 79 -10.68 0.37 -32.84
N LYS A 80 -9.47 0.75 -32.43
CA LYS A 80 -8.32 0.92 -33.33
C LYS A 80 -7.49 -0.36 -33.53
N SER A 81 -7.76 -1.41 -32.76
CA SER A 81 -7.10 -2.71 -32.81
C SER A 81 -7.91 -3.77 -33.59
N ALA A 82 -9.08 -3.41 -34.11
CA ALA A 82 -9.96 -4.24 -34.94
C ALA A 82 -10.01 -3.66 -36.36
#